data_AF-A0A388RDT1-F1
#
_entry.id   AF-A0A388RDT1-F1
#
_cell.length_a   1.000
_cell.length_b   1.000
_cell.length_c   1.000
_cell.angle_alpha   90.00
_cell.angle_beta   90.00
_cell.angle_gamma   90.00
#
_symmetry.space_group_name_H-M   'P 1'
#
loop_
_entity.id
_entity.type
_entity.pdbx_description
1 polymer ?
#
loop_
_entity_poly.entity_id
_entity_poly.type
_entity_poly.pdbx_seq_one_letter_code
_entity_poly.pdbx_strand_id
1 'polypeptide(L)'
;MSQTQRASALPTGADHSLRTASPARLLPVLSELREEVRALSRQAHKLALAQAGREAHDSKAHDGKAHDGEGAYHACLATLFERWVEDRAGRAQVVCFASAAEFGLPLHSHAERCRAAAMRDGSHAVRALYWAALHRTRSRVGMTAQMDDALAAVAPHAAAEAMQAPAAPEVSRQALCRHCERLRLDARCADGHGALRALGEAHWRSVGAGVPCQTREHQCASCKTRWTQHRSAADPFTVWTISRRGRIADTAVQDVKMA
;
A
#
# COMPACT_ATOMS: atom_id res chain seq x y z
N MET A 1 -61.23 21.47 -43.34
CA MET A 1 -59.95 22.12 -43.66
C MET A 1 -58.96 21.63 -42.61
N SER A 2 -58.34 20.47 -42.82
CA SER A 2 -57.07 20.23 -43.53
C SER A 2 -55.88 20.27 -42.58
N GLN A 3 -55.32 19.07 -42.41
CA GLN A 3 -54.06 18.70 -41.79
C GLN A 3 -52.88 19.55 -42.31
N THR A 4 -51.86 19.80 -41.48
CA THR A 4 -50.49 19.47 -41.87
C THR A 4 -49.62 19.25 -40.63
N GLN A 5 -49.14 18.02 -40.48
CA GLN A 5 -48.01 17.65 -39.63
C GLN A 5 -46.72 18.28 -40.18
N ARG A 6 -45.80 18.70 -39.32
CA ARG A 6 -44.37 18.70 -39.67
C ARG A 6 -43.52 18.21 -38.51
N ALA A 7 -42.97 17.03 -38.75
CA ALA A 7 -41.86 16.42 -38.03
C ALA A 7 -40.51 17.05 -38.45
N SER A 8 -39.46 16.61 -37.74
CA SER A 8 -38.02 16.71 -38.06
C SER A 8 -37.32 17.98 -37.53
N ALA A 9 -36.14 17.93 -36.89
CA ALA A 9 -35.24 16.84 -36.52
C ALA A 9 -34.28 17.35 -35.44
N LEU A 10 -33.76 16.44 -34.61
CA LEU A 10 -32.62 16.70 -33.72
C LEU A 10 -31.37 17.08 -34.54
N PRO A 11 -30.52 18.00 -34.05
CA PRO A 11 -29.10 17.92 -34.31
C PRO A 11 -28.48 16.91 -33.34
N THR A 12 -28.33 15.70 -33.85
CA THR A 12 -27.37 14.69 -33.38
C THR A 12 -25.96 15.23 -33.62
N GLY A 13 -25.12 15.21 -32.59
CA GLY A 13 -23.67 15.30 -32.78
C GLY A 13 -23.01 16.52 -32.15
N ALA A 14 -22.69 16.43 -30.86
CA ALA A 14 -21.49 17.05 -30.31
C ALA A 14 -21.03 16.26 -29.08
N ASP A 15 -19.89 15.61 -29.24
CA ASP A 15 -18.97 15.19 -28.19
C ASP A 15 -19.43 14.14 -27.16
N HIS A 16 -19.65 12.93 -27.67
CA HIS A 16 -19.18 11.73 -26.97
C HIS A 16 -17.63 11.63 -26.99
N SER A 17 -16.96 12.68 -26.50
CA SER A 17 -15.53 12.64 -26.12
C SER A 17 -15.34 11.95 -24.76
N LEU A 18 -16.17 10.95 -24.44
CA LEU A 18 -15.83 9.85 -23.54
C LEU A 18 -14.86 8.91 -24.26
N ARG A 19 -13.77 9.52 -24.73
CA ARG A 19 -12.58 8.88 -25.23
C ARG A 19 -12.01 8.20 -24.01
N THR A 20 -12.26 6.90 -23.90
CA THR A 20 -11.56 5.98 -23.02
C THR A 20 -10.09 6.38 -23.01
N ALA A 21 -9.67 7.04 -21.93
CA ALA A 21 -8.31 7.51 -21.80
C ALA A 21 -7.43 6.27 -21.92
N SER A 22 -6.69 6.17 -23.02
CA SER A 22 -5.83 5.02 -23.28
C SER A 22 -4.99 4.76 -22.02
N PRO A 23 -4.84 3.51 -21.56
CA PRO A 23 -4.07 3.18 -20.36
C PRO A 23 -2.64 3.77 -20.39
N ALA A 24 -2.10 4.01 -21.59
CA ALA A 24 -0.82 4.69 -21.80
C ALA A 24 -0.76 6.12 -21.22
N ARG A 25 -1.86 6.86 -21.17
CA ARG A 25 -1.92 8.23 -20.60
C ARG A 25 -2.19 8.25 -19.09
N LEU A 26 -2.65 7.13 -18.52
CA LEU A 26 -3.00 7.04 -17.09
C LEU A 26 -1.79 6.73 -16.20
N LEU A 27 -0.83 5.96 -16.72
CA LEU A 27 0.36 5.53 -15.96
C LEU A 27 1.23 6.69 -15.45
N PRO A 28 1.51 7.75 -16.24
CA PRO A 28 2.27 8.90 -15.73
C PRO A 28 1.55 9.60 -14.57
N VAL A 29 0.26 9.88 -14.72
CA VAL A 29 -0.55 10.56 -13.69
C VAL A 29 -0.64 9.72 -12.40
N LEU A 30 -0.78 8.40 -12.52
CA LEU A 30 -0.74 7.52 -11.35
C LEU A 30 0.65 7.50 -10.69
N SER A 31 1.72 7.64 -11.46
CA SER A 31 3.09 7.70 -10.92
C SER A 31 3.31 9.00 -10.14
N GLU A 32 2.87 10.14 -10.68
CA GLU A 32 2.87 11.44 -9.99
C GLU A 32 2.05 11.39 -8.69
N LEU A 33 0.83 10.83 -8.74
CA LEU A 33 0.00 10.67 -7.53
C LEU A 33 0.67 9.79 -6.48
N ARG A 34 1.38 8.72 -6.90
CA ARG A 34 2.15 7.88 -5.97
C ARG A 34 3.32 8.65 -5.37
N GLU A 35 3.98 9.51 -6.12
CA GLU A 35 5.05 10.38 -5.62
C GLU A 35 4.52 11.41 -4.62
N GLU A 36 3.35 12.00 -4.88
CA GLU A 36 2.67 12.91 -3.95
C GLU A 36 2.31 12.23 -2.64
N VAL A 37 1.70 11.04 -2.70
CA VAL A 37 1.39 10.23 -1.51
C VAL A 37 2.68 9.93 -0.74
N ARG A 38 3.75 9.51 -1.43
CA ARG A 38 5.05 9.24 -0.79
C ARG A 38 5.65 10.49 -0.13
N ALA A 39 5.59 11.64 -0.79
CA ALA A 39 6.10 12.89 -0.25
C ALA A 39 5.33 13.30 1.00
N LEU A 40 4.00 13.21 0.96
CA LEU A 40 3.13 13.56 2.08
C LEU A 40 3.29 12.58 3.25
N SER A 41 3.40 11.27 3.00
CA SER A 41 3.67 10.27 4.03
C SER A 41 5.02 10.49 4.72
N ARG A 42 6.08 10.83 3.98
CA ARG A 42 7.38 11.18 4.58
C ARG A 42 7.30 12.45 5.42
N GLN A 43 6.55 13.44 4.98
CA GLN A 43 6.33 14.67 5.73
C GLN A 43 5.59 14.38 7.04
N ALA A 44 4.50 13.60 6.99
CA ALA A 44 3.75 13.20 8.17
C ALA A 44 4.62 12.44 9.17
N HIS A 45 5.40 11.45 8.69
CA HIS A 45 6.32 10.68 9.52
C HIS A 45 7.33 11.57 10.25
N LYS A 46 7.98 12.51 9.55
CA LYS A 46 8.94 13.44 10.16
C LYS A 46 8.30 14.32 11.24
N LEU A 47 7.11 14.83 10.97
CA LEU A 47 6.38 15.68 11.93
C LEU A 47 5.94 14.90 13.16
N ALA A 48 5.40 13.69 12.98
CA ALA A 48 4.97 12.83 14.07
C ALA A 48 6.14 12.39 14.96
N LEU A 49 7.29 12.03 14.38
CA LEU A 49 8.51 11.73 15.15
C LEU A 49 8.98 12.93 15.97
N ALA A 50 8.96 14.13 15.38
CA ALA A 50 9.35 15.35 16.08
C ALA A 50 8.38 15.72 17.22
N GLN A 51 7.07 15.46 17.05
CA GLN A 51 6.05 15.68 18.07
C GLN A 51 6.15 14.67 19.22
N ALA A 52 6.15 13.37 18.90
CA ALA A 52 6.27 12.30 19.89
C ALA A 52 7.57 12.40 20.70
N GLY A 53 8.67 12.83 20.07
CA GLY A 53 9.93 13.07 20.76
C GLY A 53 9.89 14.21 21.79
N ARG A 54 9.10 15.26 21.55
CA ARG A 54 8.90 16.37 22.51
C ARG A 54 8.04 15.91 23.68
N GLU A 55 6.93 15.23 23.40
CA GLU A 55 6.03 14.71 24.44
C GLU A 55 6.73 13.70 25.35
N ALA A 56 7.61 12.84 24.81
CA ALA A 56 8.41 11.91 25.60
C ALA A 56 9.45 12.62 26.49
N HIS A 57 9.99 13.76 26.07
CA HIS A 57 10.90 14.57 26.87
C HIS A 57 10.16 15.27 28.02
N ASP A 58 8.98 15.82 27.75
CA ASP A 58 8.17 16.53 28.74
C ASP A 58 7.55 15.56 29.77
N SER A 59 7.11 14.37 29.34
CA SER A 59 6.51 13.36 30.21
C SER A 59 7.50 12.70 31.18
N LYS A 60 8.78 12.61 30.80
CA LYS A 60 9.85 12.11 31.68
C LYS A 60 10.05 12.97 32.94
N ALA A 61 9.58 14.21 32.92
CA ALA A 61 9.63 15.11 34.07
C ALA A 61 8.50 14.87 35.08
N HIS A 62 7.38 14.25 34.68
CA HIS A 62 6.17 14.25 35.49
C HIS A 62 5.77 12.93 36.13
N ASP A 63 6.04 11.77 35.53
CA ASP A 63 5.83 10.48 36.17
C ASP A 63 6.68 9.42 35.46
N GLY A 64 7.54 8.70 36.19
CA GLY A 64 8.52 7.74 35.65
C GLY A 64 7.96 6.49 34.94
N LYS A 65 6.73 6.55 34.40
CA LYS A 65 6.09 5.46 33.67
C LYS A 65 6.42 5.60 32.19
N ALA A 66 7.17 4.64 31.65
CA ALA A 66 7.49 4.60 30.23
C ALA A 66 6.19 4.48 29.41
N HIS A 67 5.76 5.58 28.80
CA HIS A 67 4.69 5.56 27.82
C HIS A 67 5.12 4.72 26.61
N ASP A 68 4.19 3.92 26.10
CA ASP A 68 4.34 3.18 24.86
C ASP A 68 4.50 4.19 23.69
N GLY A 69 5.75 4.42 23.29
CA GLY A 69 6.11 5.41 22.26
C GLY A 69 5.50 5.13 20.88
N GLU A 70 5.09 3.87 20.63
CA GLU A 70 4.40 3.49 19.40
C GLU A 70 2.97 4.05 19.37
N GLY A 71 2.25 3.96 20.49
CA GLY A 71 0.92 4.54 20.65
C GLY A 71 0.90 6.07 20.47
N ALA A 72 1.87 6.77 21.07
CA ALA A 72 2.01 8.22 20.94
C ALA A 72 2.29 8.66 19.49
N TYR A 73 3.17 7.93 18.79
CA TYR A 73 3.46 8.19 17.38
C TYR A 73 2.23 8.00 16.48
N HIS A 74 1.48 6.92 16.67
CA HIS A 74 0.25 6.66 15.91
C HIS A 74 -0.86 7.67 16.20
N ALA A 75 -1.01 8.08 17.45
CA ALA A 75 -1.94 9.14 17.84
C ALA A 75 -1.59 10.48 17.17
N CYS A 76 -0.30 10.87 17.19
CA CYS A 76 0.18 12.07 16.50
C CYS A 76 -0.14 12.03 15.00
N LEU A 77 0.09 10.89 14.33
CA LEU A 77 -0.23 10.76 12.92
C LEU A 77 -1.74 10.87 12.65
N ALA A 78 -2.58 10.23 13.46
CA ALA A 78 -4.03 10.27 13.30
C ALA A 78 -4.54 11.71 13.36
N THR A 79 -4.19 12.46 14.41
CA THR A 79 -4.57 13.87 14.56
C THR A 79 -4.02 14.75 13.43
N LEU A 80 -2.78 14.52 13.00
CA LEU A 80 -2.19 15.27 11.89
C LEU A 80 -2.97 15.07 10.59
N PHE A 81 -3.34 13.83 10.29
CA PHE A 81 -4.08 13.50 9.07
C PHE A 81 -5.54 13.97 9.12
N GLU A 82 -6.22 13.87 10.26
CA GLU A 82 -7.57 14.44 10.44
C GLU A 82 -7.58 15.92 10.08
N ARG A 83 -6.69 16.70 10.71
CA ARG A 83 -6.53 18.12 10.42
C ARG A 83 -6.22 18.39 8.94
N TRP A 84 -5.27 17.66 8.35
CA TRP A 84 -4.92 17.86 6.95
C TRP A 84 -6.05 17.51 5.98
N VAL A 85 -6.89 16.54 6.30
CA VAL A 85 -8.05 16.20 5.47
C VAL A 85 -9.13 17.28 5.57
N GLU A 86 -9.28 17.90 6.73
CA GLU A 86 -10.18 19.04 6.94
C GLU A 86 -9.72 20.30 6.20
N ASP A 87 -8.42 20.60 6.27
CA ASP A 87 -7.82 21.80 5.68
C ASP A 87 -7.67 21.73 4.14
N ARG A 88 -7.84 20.54 3.53
CA ARG A 88 -7.62 20.29 2.09
C ARG A 88 -8.91 20.01 1.33
N ALA A 89 -8.90 20.32 0.04
CA ALA A 89 -10.00 20.03 -0.88
C ALA A 89 -9.54 19.26 -2.13
N GLY A 90 -10.49 18.61 -2.80
CA GLY A 90 -10.28 17.96 -4.11
C GLY A 90 -9.21 16.86 -4.09
N ARG A 91 -8.29 16.90 -5.06
CA ARG A 91 -7.15 15.95 -5.20
C ARG A 91 -6.32 15.85 -3.92
N ALA A 92 -5.98 16.99 -3.32
CA ALA A 92 -5.09 17.03 -2.15
C ALA A 92 -5.72 16.32 -0.93
N GLN A 93 -7.05 16.36 -0.81
CA GLN A 93 -7.78 15.64 0.22
C GLN A 93 -7.70 14.12 0.02
N VAL A 94 -7.85 13.65 -1.23
CA VAL A 94 -7.73 12.22 -1.56
C VAL A 94 -6.30 11.72 -1.37
N VAL A 95 -5.29 12.52 -1.73
CA VAL A 95 -3.87 12.19 -1.46
C VAL A 95 -3.61 12.07 0.04
N CYS A 96 -4.19 12.96 0.84
CA CYS A 96 -4.09 12.91 2.29
C CYS A 96 -4.70 11.63 2.87
N PHE A 97 -5.91 11.28 2.44
CA PHE A 97 -6.56 10.02 2.82
C PHE A 97 -5.75 8.79 2.39
N ALA A 98 -5.20 8.78 1.17
CA ALA A 98 -4.36 7.70 0.68
C ALA A 98 -3.06 7.57 1.47
N SER A 99 -2.47 8.68 1.91
CA SER A 99 -1.27 8.71 2.75
C SER A 99 -1.55 8.13 4.14
N ALA A 100 -2.66 8.52 4.78
CA ALA A 100 -3.10 7.94 6.04
C ALA A 100 -3.33 6.42 5.94
N ALA A 101 -3.93 5.96 4.83
CA ALA A 101 -4.13 4.54 4.57
C ALA A 101 -2.81 3.75 4.44
N GLU A 102 -1.69 4.38 4.03
CA GLU A 102 -0.38 3.71 4.02
C GLU A 102 0.07 3.32 5.45
N PHE A 103 -0.22 4.18 6.43
CA PHE A 103 0.02 3.93 7.86
C PHE A 103 -1.03 3.02 8.51
N GLY A 104 -2.03 2.57 7.76
CA GLY A 104 -3.13 1.77 8.31
C GLY A 104 -4.10 2.57 9.18
N LEU A 105 -4.09 3.91 9.09
CA LEU A 105 -4.95 4.76 9.90
C LEU A 105 -6.37 4.79 9.32
N PRO A 106 -7.39 4.39 10.10
CA PRO A 106 -8.75 4.32 9.61
C PRO A 106 -9.48 5.67 9.76
N LEU A 107 -9.42 6.51 8.73
CA LEU A 107 -10.13 7.81 8.70
C LEU A 107 -11.59 7.67 8.25
N HIS A 108 -12.39 6.88 8.98
CA HIS A 108 -13.78 6.55 8.61
C HIS A 108 -14.66 7.79 8.45
N SER A 109 -14.54 8.77 9.35
CA SER A 109 -15.27 10.04 9.34
C SER A 109 -15.07 10.85 8.06
N HIS A 110 -13.93 10.65 7.38
CA HIS A 110 -13.58 11.41 6.18
C HIS A 110 -13.73 10.63 4.87
N ALA A 111 -14.01 9.33 4.93
CA ALA A 111 -14.09 8.48 3.73
C ALA A 111 -15.12 8.99 2.71
N GLU A 112 -16.32 9.36 3.15
CA GLU A 112 -17.36 9.89 2.27
C GLU A 112 -17.03 11.29 1.72
N ARG A 113 -16.33 12.13 2.50
CA ARG A 113 -15.87 13.44 2.04
C ARG A 113 -14.82 13.27 0.92
N CYS A 114 -13.85 12.40 1.12
CA CYS A 114 -12.84 12.06 0.11
C CYS A 114 -13.47 11.38 -1.11
N ARG A 115 -14.51 10.56 -0.93
CA ARG A 115 -15.29 10.00 -2.03
C ARG A 115 -15.94 11.09 -2.87
N ALA A 116 -16.63 12.04 -2.23
CA ALA A 116 -17.26 13.16 -2.92
C ALA A 116 -16.21 13.96 -3.71
N ALA A 117 -15.05 14.26 -3.11
CA ALA A 117 -13.94 14.93 -3.79
C ALA A 117 -13.41 14.14 -5.00
N ALA A 118 -13.29 12.81 -4.89
CA ALA A 118 -12.82 11.96 -5.99
C ALA A 118 -13.86 11.83 -7.12
N MET A 119 -15.16 11.81 -6.80
CA MET A 119 -16.22 11.58 -7.77
C MET A 119 -16.67 12.86 -8.48
N ARG A 120 -16.73 14.00 -7.78
CA ARG A 120 -17.21 15.27 -8.35
C ARG A 120 -16.18 15.92 -9.26
N ASP A 121 -14.96 16.07 -8.77
CA ASP A 121 -13.90 16.88 -9.41
C ASP A 121 -12.65 16.07 -9.76
N GLY A 122 -12.65 14.76 -9.46
CA GLY A 122 -11.47 13.91 -9.61
C GLY A 122 -11.28 13.36 -11.02
N SER A 123 -10.02 13.23 -11.44
CA SER A 123 -9.67 12.44 -12.64
C SER A 123 -9.87 10.94 -12.38
N HIS A 124 -9.85 10.12 -13.44
CA HIS A 124 -9.85 8.65 -13.29
C HIS A 124 -8.71 8.15 -12.39
N ALA A 125 -7.55 8.81 -12.42
CA ALA A 125 -6.41 8.47 -11.58
C ALA A 125 -6.69 8.75 -10.08
N VAL A 126 -7.34 9.89 -9.78
CA VAL A 126 -7.74 10.24 -8.40
C VAL A 126 -8.81 9.27 -7.88
N ARG A 127 -9.79 8.89 -8.72
CA ARG A 127 -10.78 7.86 -8.36
C ARG A 127 -10.13 6.52 -8.07
N ALA A 128 -9.17 6.09 -8.91
CA ALA A 128 -8.43 4.86 -8.69
C ALA A 128 -7.62 4.90 -7.38
N LEU A 129 -6.99 6.05 -7.08
CA LEU A 129 -6.26 6.26 -5.83
C LEU A 129 -7.20 6.15 -4.61
N TYR A 130 -8.37 6.80 -4.64
CA TYR A 130 -9.36 6.71 -3.57
C TYR A 130 -9.77 5.26 -3.30
N TRP A 131 -10.13 4.50 -4.34
CA TRP A 131 -10.54 3.10 -4.18
C TRP A 131 -9.40 2.20 -3.69
N ALA A 132 -8.18 2.42 -4.16
CA ALA A 132 -7.02 1.70 -3.68
C ALA A 132 -6.76 1.97 -2.18
N ALA A 133 -6.85 3.23 -1.75
CA ALA A 133 -6.71 3.62 -0.36
C ALA A 133 -7.80 3.00 0.53
N LEU A 134 -9.07 3.10 0.11
CA LEU A 134 -10.19 2.51 0.84
C LEU A 134 -10.06 0.99 0.98
N HIS A 135 -9.64 0.30 -0.08
CA HIS A 135 -9.44 -1.15 -0.05
C HIS A 135 -8.31 -1.54 0.89
N ARG A 136 -7.21 -0.77 0.93
CA ARG A 136 -6.10 -0.96 1.89
C ARG A 136 -6.59 -0.82 3.33
N THR A 137 -7.34 0.24 3.65
CA THR A 137 -7.87 0.46 5.02
C THR A 137 -8.76 -0.70 5.46
N ARG A 138 -9.69 -1.15 4.60
CA ARG A 138 -10.58 -2.29 4.91
C ARG A 138 -9.82 -3.60 5.11
N SER A 139 -8.80 -3.84 4.29
CA SER A 139 -7.98 -5.06 4.37
C SER A 139 -7.16 -5.13 5.66
N ARG A 140 -6.76 -3.97 6.22
CA ARG A 140 -6.01 -3.88 7.47
C ARG A 140 -6.89 -3.88 8.71
N VAL A 141 -8.06 -3.25 8.68
CA VAL A 141 -9.05 -3.31 9.79
C VAL A 141 -9.57 -4.75 9.98
N GLY A 142 -9.71 -5.52 8.90
CA GLY A 142 -10.01 -6.96 9.00
C GLY A 142 -8.89 -7.80 9.64
N MET A 143 -7.67 -7.28 9.74
CA MET A 143 -6.53 -7.95 10.40
C MET A 143 -6.42 -7.62 11.89
N THR A 144 -6.76 -6.40 12.32
CA THR A 144 -6.78 -6.09 13.76
C THR A 144 -7.86 -6.88 14.47
N ALA A 145 -9.03 -7.07 13.84
CA ALA A 145 -10.07 -7.97 14.34
C ALA A 145 -9.62 -9.45 14.39
N GLN A 146 -8.80 -9.91 13.44
CA GLN A 146 -8.28 -11.29 13.44
C GLN A 146 -7.09 -11.52 14.37
N MET A 147 -6.37 -10.46 14.80
CA MET A 147 -5.29 -10.58 15.77
C MET A 147 -5.82 -10.74 17.20
N ASP A 148 -6.98 -10.15 17.51
CA ASP A 148 -7.68 -10.36 18.80
C ASP A 148 -8.37 -11.73 18.86
N ASP A 149 -8.88 -12.26 17.74
CA ASP A 149 -9.51 -13.58 17.69
C ASP A 149 -8.52 -14.77 17.64
N ALA A 150 -7.21 -14.52 17.45
CA ALA A 150 -6.20 -15.58 17.39
C ALA A 150 -5.89 -16.24 18.76
N LEU A 151 -6.47 -15.73 19.85
CA LEU A 151 -6.47 -16.37 21.18
C LEU A 151 -7.71 -17.24 21.44
N ALA A 152 -8.68 -17.29 20.52
CA ALA A 152 -9.92 -18.03 20.71
C ALA A 152 -10.43 -18.65 19.39
N ALA A 153 -9.85 -19.78 18.96
CA ALA A 153 -10.62 -20.95 18.54
C ALA A 153 -9.74 -22.00 17.83
N VAL A 154 -9.86 -23.22 18.34
CA VAL A 154 -9.52 -24.48 17.70
C VAL A 154 -10.50 -24.75 16.53
N ALA A 155 -9.98 -25.37 15.47
CA ALA A 155 -10.54 -25.80 14.17
C ALA A 155 -11.95 -26.51 14.20
N PRO A 156 -12.62 -26.94 13.07
CA PRO A 156 -12.07 -27.25 11.73
C PRO A 156 -12.96 -27.02 10.46
N HIS A 157 -12.34 -27.39 9.32
CA HIS A 157 -12.76 -27.64 7.92
C HIS A 157 -14.22 -27.50 7.42
N ALA A 158 -14.36 -26.95 6.20
CA ALA A 158 -15.24 -27.49 5.16
C ALA A 158 -14.75 -27.14 3.74
N ALA A 159 -14.91 -28.11 2.84
CA ALA A 159 -14.44 -28.17 1.46
C ALA A 159 -15.37 -27.47 0.45
N ALA A 160 -14.83 -27.12 -0.72
CA ALA A 160 -15.59 -27.08 -1.98
C ALA A 160 -14.64 -27.22 -3.19
N GLU A 161 -14.86 -28.29 -3.95
CA GLU A 161 -14.24 -28.65 -5.23
C GLU A 161 -14.96 -28.02 -6.43
N ALA A 162 -14.33 -28.20 -7.62
CA ALA A 162 -14.75 -27.93 -9.01
C ALA A 162 -14.50 -26.48 -9.52
N MET A 163 -13.92 -26.23 -10.70
CA MET A 163 -13.90 -26.98 -11.96
C MET A 163 -12.71 -26.50 -12.83
N GLN A 164 -12.00 -27.42 -13.51
CA GLN A 164 -10.81 -27.15 -14.34
C GLN A 164 -11.17 -26.90 -15.83
N ALA A 165 -10.48 -25.93 -16.44
CA ALA A 165 -10.46 -25.66 -17.89
C ALA A 165 -8.99 -25.68 -18.40
N PRO A 166 -8.73 -25.96 -19.69
CA PRO A 166 -7.46 -26.53 -20.16
C PRO A 166 -6.31 -25.51 -20.24
N ALA A 167 -5.12 -26.00 -19.89
CA ALA A 167 -3.90 -25.23 -19.65
C ALA A 167 -3.15 -24.85 -20.94
N ALA A 168 -2.83 -23.56 -21.06
CA ALA A 168 -1.68 -23.08 -21.82
C ALA A 168 -0.39 -23.34 -21.00
N PRO A 169 0.82 -23.42 -21.59
CA PRO A 169 2.02 -23.83 -20.87
C PRO A 169 2.40 -22.81 -19.79
N GLU A 170 2.03 -23.11 -18.55
CA GLU A 170 2.34 -22.32 -17.37
C GLU A 170 3.82 -22.49 -17.00
N VAL A 171 4.60 -21.43 -17.20
CA VAL A 171 5.82 -21.21 -16.43
C VAL A 171 5.43 -21.26 -14.97
N SER A 172 5.78 -22.35 -14.28
CA SER A 172 5.39 -22.70 -12.90
C SER A 172 5.33 -21.48 -11.97
N ARG A 173 4.16 -20.82 -11.92
CA ARG A 173 3.85 -19.79 -10.94
C ARG A 173 3.44 -20.55 -9.70
N GLN A 174 4.41 -20.86 -8.85
CA GLN A 174 4.15 -21.46 -7.56
C GLN A 174 3.01 -20.70 -6.87
N ALA A 175 1.91 -21.39 -6.57
CA ALA A 175 0.72 -20.77 -6.00
C ALA A 175 1.10 -20.10 -4.67
N LEU A 176 0.83 -18.80 -4.56
CA LEU A 176 1.11 -18.05 -3.34
C LEU A 176 0.05 -18.39 -2.30
N CYS A 177 0.43 -18.48 -1.02
CA CYS A 177 -0.59 -18.51 0.04
C CYS A 177 -1.32 -17.16 0.10
N ARG A 178 -2.53 -17.14 0.69
CA ARG A 178 -3.35 -15.91 0.83
C ARG A 178 -2.58 -14.73 1.46
N HIS A 179 -1.64 -14.98 2.37
CA HIS A 179 -0.81 -13.92 2.96
C HIS A 179 0.22 -13.36 1.97
N CYS A 180 0.90 -14.22 1.21
CA CYS A 180 1.83 -13.79 0.16
C CYS A 180 1.10 -13.08 -0.99
N GLU A 181 -0.12 -13.50 -1.34
CA GLU A 181 -0.93 -12.79 -2.34
C GLU A 181 -1.28 -11.38 -1.88
N ARG A 182 -1.70 -11.22 -0.62
CA ARG A 182 -1.95 -9.90 -0.04
C ARG A 182 -0.70 -9.04 -0.01
N LEU A 183 0.44 -9.60 0.42
CA LEU A 183 1.71 -8.88 0.40
C LEU A 183 2.14 -8.50 -1.02
N ARG A 184 1.81 -9.32 -2.03
CA ARG A 184 2.05 -8.97 -3.45
C ARG A 184 1.22 -7.78 -3.89
N LEU A 185 -0.01 -7.67 -3.40
CA LEU A 185 -0.91 -6.56 -3.70
C LEU A 185 -0.57 -5.29 -2.90
N ASP A 186 -0.10 -5.44 -1.66
CA ASP A 186 0.33 -4.35 -0.78
C ASP A 186 1.80 -4.49 -0.38
N ALA A 187 2.68 -4.46 -1.39
CA ALA A 187 4.12 -4.65 -1.22
C ALA A 187 4.82 -3.55 -0.41
N ARG A 188 4.14 -2.46 -0.07
CA ARG A 188 4.70 -1.36 0.73
C ARG A 188 3.98 -1.31 2.08
N CYS A 189 4.44 -2.14 3.02
CA CYS A 189 3.93 -2.24 4.38
C CYS A 189 5.10 -2.43 5.35
N ALA A 190 4.96 -2.01 6.61
CA ALA A 190 6.04 -2.05 7.60
C ALA A 190 6.58 -3.49 7.81
N ASP A 191 5.68 -4.45 8.09
CA ASP A 191 6.07 -5.73 8.71
C ASP A 191 5.80 -6.99 7.87
N GLY A 192 5.43 -6.87 6.60
CA GLY A 192 5.13 -8.04 5.78
C GLY A 192 3.96 -8.85 6.34
N HIS A 193 4.13 -10.15 6.58
CA HIS A 193 3.17 -10.98 7.31
C HIS A 193 3.86 -11.98 8.25
N GLY A 194 3.19 -12.40 9.33
CA GLY A 194 3.79 -13.18 10.43
C GLY A 194 4.34 -14.58 10.08
N ALA A 195 4.13 -15.07 8.85
CA ALA A 195 4.71 -16.33 8.39
C ALA A 195 6.03 -16.14 7.61
N LEU A 196 6.51 -14.91 7.46
CA LEU A 196 7.84 -14.63 6.90
C LEU A 196 8.92 -14.87 7.96
N ARG A 197 9.93 -15.66 7.58
CA ARG A 197 11.14 -15.90 8.38
C ARG A 197 12.33 -15.32 7.65
N ALA A 198 13.12 -14.52 8.36
CA ALA A 198 14.32 -13.92 7.79
C ALA A 198 15.33 -15.01 7.38
N LEU A 199 15.91 -14.84 6.20
CA LEU A 199 17.00 -15.64 5.68
C LEU A 199 18.29 -14.82 5.81
N GLY A 200 19.22 -15.30 6.63
CA GLY A 200 20.54 -14.70 6.78
C GLY A 200 20.55 -13.26 7.32
N GLU A 201 21.66 -12.59 7.04
CA GLU A 201 21.97 -11.26 7.53
C GLU A 201 21.41 -10.15 6.63
N ALA A 202 21.23 -8.97 7.22
CA ALA A 202 20.82 -7.78 6.50
C ALA A 202 22.01 -7.16 5.78
N HIS A 203 21.84 -6.86 4.49
CA HIS A 203 22.85 -6.21 3.68
C HIS A 203 22.54 -4.72 3.58
N TRP A 204 23.54 -3.88 3.83
CA TRP A 204 23.42 -2.43 3.69
C TRP A 204 24.08 -1.98 2.39
N ARG A 205 23.39 -1.11 1.66
CA ARG A 205 23.92 -0.47 0.46
C ARG A 205 23.44 0.97 0.37
N SER A 206 24.29 1.84 -0.15
CA SER A 206 23.90 3.21 -0.50
C SER A 206 23.28 3.19 -1.89
N VAL A 207 22.03 3.64 -2.04
CA VAL A 207 21.33 3.65 -3.34
C VAL A 207 21.01 5.10 -3.71
N GLY A 208 21.82 5.70 -4.59
CA GLY A 208 21.61 7.06 -5.11
C GLY A 208 21.60 8.15 -4.03
N ALA A 209 22.35 9.23 -4.22
CA ALA A 209 22.40 10.35 -3.25
C ALA A 209 22.75 9.94 -1.79
N GLY A 210 23.42 8.80 -1.58
CA GLY A 210 23.94 8.38 -0.28
C GLY A 210 22.90 7.85 0.72
N VAL A 211 21.64 7.63 0.33
CA VAL A 211 20.63 7.13 1.27
C VAL A 211 20.90 5.65 1.60
N PRO A 212 21.09 5.29 2.88
CA PRO A 212 21.32 3.90 3.28
C PRO A 212 20.03 3.09 3.11
N CYS A 213 20.13 2.01 2.35
CA CYS A 213 19.06 1.04 2.13
C CYS A 213 19.51 -0.30 2.69
N GLN A 214 18.73 -0.83 3.62
CA GLN A 214 18.88 -2.17 4.15
C GLN A 214 18.06 -3.14 3.30
N THR A 215 18.68 -4.22 2.86
CA THR A 215 18.00 -5.32 2.19
C THR A 215 18.14 -6.61 2.98
N ARG A 216 17.03 -7.33 3.19
CA ARG A 216 17.04 -8.62 3.89
C ARG A 216 16.13 -9.61 3.19
N GLU A 217 16.58 -10.84 3.03
CA GLU A 217 15.73 -11.88 2.46
C GLU A 217 14.88 -12.55 3.54
N HIS A 218 13.72 -13.03 3.12
CA HIS A 218 12.77 -13.75 3.95
C HIS A 218 12.16 -14.90 3.16
N GLN A 219 11.73 -15.95 3.83
CA GLN A 219 10.96 -17.04 3.25
C GLN A 219 9.65 -17.21 3.99
N CYS A 220 8.56 -17.32 3.23
CA CYS A 220 7.26 -17.69 3.79
C CYS A 220 7.30 -19.15 4.26
N ALA A 221 7.00 -19.40 5.54
CA ALA A 221 6.96 -20.75 6.09
C ALA A 221 5.90 -21.64 5.41
N SER A 222 4.79 -21.06 4.97
CA SER A 222 3.63 -21.75 4.39
C SER A 222 3.82 -22.15 2.92
N CYS A 223 4.12 -21.18 2.04
CA CYS A 223 4.25 -21.45 0.59
C CYS A 223 5.69 -21.39 0.07
N LYS A 224 6.68 -21.23 0.94
CA LYS A 224 8.12 -21.20 0.63
C LYS A 224 8.58 -20.09 -0.32
N THR A 225 7.68 -19.18 -0.72
CA THR A 225 8.01 -18.00 -1.52
C THR A 225 9.05 -17.14 -0.81
N ARG A 226 10.09 -16.75 -1.55
CA ARG A 226 11.14 -15.84 -1.06
C ARG A 226 10.77 -14.40 -1.35
N TRP A 227 11.00 -13.55 -0.36
CA TRP A 227 10.76 -12.13 -0.39
C TRP A 227 12.04 -11.39 -0.03
N THR A 228 12.30 -10.29 -0.72
CA THR A 228 13.33 -9.33 -0.36
C THR A 228 12.65 -8.12 0.26
N GLN A 229 13.00 -7.86 1.51
CA GLN A 229 12.68 -6.68 2.28
C GLN A 229 13.66 -5.56 1.90
N HIS A 230 13.17 -4.36 1.58
CA HIS A 230 13.96 -3.16 1.34
C HIS A 230 13.51 -2.07 2.29
N ARG A 231 14.37 -1.63 3.19
CA ARG A 231 14.10 -0.58 4.16
C ARG A 231 15.03 0.60 3.92
N SER A 232 14.48 1.79 3.78
CA SER A 232 15.24 3.03 3.66
C SER A 232 15.11 3.83 4.95
N ALA A 233 16.18 4.44 5.43
CA ALA A 233 16.11 5.36 6.56
C ALA A 233 15.24 6.61 6.26
N ALA A 234 15.04 6.93 4.98
CA ALA A 234 14.25 8.09 4.54
C ALA A 234 12.76 7.77 4.30
N ASP A 235 12.35 6.50 4.38
CA ASP A 235 10.98 6.06 4.12
C ASP A 235 10.45 5.29 5.33
N PRO A 236 9.29 5.67 5.92
CA PRO A 236 8.70 4.93 7.03
C PRO A 236 8.25 3.52 6.65
N PHE A 237 8.14 3.21 5.36
CA PHE A 237 7.68 1.92 4.90
C PHE A 237 8.81 1.05 4.37
N THR A 238 8.63 -0.24 4.61
CA THR A 238 9.40 -1.29 3.97
C THR A 238 8.76 -1.63 2.62
N VAL A 239 9.59 -1.84 1.59
CA VAL A 239 9.17 -2.38 0.30
C VAL A 239 9.51 -3.85 0.22
N TRP A 240 8.57 -4.68 -0.22
CA TRP A 240 8.69 -6.13 -0.35
C TRP A 240 8.64 -6.53 -1.82
N THR A 241 9.60 -7.35 -2.27
CA THR A 241 9.63 -7.86 -3.65
C THR A 241 9.83 -9.36 -3.66
N ILE A 242 9.09 -10.10 -4.50
CA ILE A 242 9.32 -11.54 -4.65
C ILE A 242 10.69 -11.77 -5.28
N SER A 243 11.56 -12.52 -4.60
CA SER A 243 12.90 -12.85 -5.07
C SER A 243 12.81 -13.91 -6.16
N ARG A 244 13.24 -13.58 -7.39
CA ARG A 244 13.24 -14.52 -8.52
C ARG A 244 14.45 -15.47 -8.54
N ARG A 245 15.17 -15.62 -7.44
CA ARG A 245 16.25 -16.62 -7.34
C ARG A 245 15.64 -18.01 -7.17
N GLY A 246 15.10 -18.52 -8.27
CA GLY A 246 14.98 -19.95 -8.50
C GLY A 246 16.38 -20.55 -8.57
N ARG A 247 16.50 -21.79 -8.10
CA ARG A 247 17.67 -22.65 -8.15
C ARG A 247 18.53 -22.38 -9.40
N ILE A 248 19.59 -21.60 -9.26
CA ILE A 248 20.79 -21.83 -10.06
C ILE A 248 21.70 -22.51 -9.06
N ALA A 249 22.00 -23.76 -9.36
CA ALA A 249 22.83 -24.62 -8.57
C ALA A 249 24.14 -23.93 -8.20
N ASP A 250 24.58 -24.20 -6.97
CA ASP A 250 26.00 -24.24 -6.64
C ASP A 250 26.71 -25.14 -7.66
N THR A 251 27.29 -24.52 -8.68
CA THR A 251 28.37 -25.10 -9.48
C THR A 251 29.28 -23.95 -9.89
N ALA A 252 30.36 -23.82 -9.09
CA ALA A 252 31.73 -23.47 -9.41
C ALA A 252 32.03 -22.57 -10.63
N VAL A 253 32.84 -21.52 -10.40
CA VAL A 253 34.22 -21.34 -10.94
C VAL A 253 34.89 -20.32 -10.00
N GLN A 254 35.70 -20.77 -9.04
CA GLN A 254 37.18 -20.88 -9.10
C GLN A 254 37.92 -19.53 -9.18
N ASP A 255 38.74 -19.33 -8.14
CA ASP A 255 40.10 -18.78 -8.16
C ASP A 255 40.53 -18.03 -9.43
N VAL A 256 40.78 -16.72 -9.27
CA VAL A 256 41.98 -16.12 -9.84
C VAL A 256 42.74 -15.43 -8.72
N LYS A 257 43.75 -16.15 -8.25
CA LYS A 257 44.87 -15.68 -7.45
C LYS A 257 45.57 -14.49 -8.10
N MET A 258 46.11 -13.65 -7.22
CA MET A 258 47.21 -12.72 -7.45
C MET A 258 48.24 -13.24 -8.46
N ALA A 259 48.56 -12.37 -9.43
CA ALA A 259 49.92 -12.06 -9.85
C ALA A 259 49.93 -10.59 -10.30
#